data_AF-A0A2P6PJH7-F1
#
_entry.id   AF-A0A2P6PJH7-F1
#
_cell.length_a   1.000
_cell.length_b   1.000
_cell.length_c   1.000
_cell.angle_alpha   90.00
_cell.angle_beta   90.00
_cell.angle_gamma   90.00
#
_symmetry.space_group_name_H-M   'P 1'
#
loop_
_entity.id
_entity.type
_entity.pdbx_description
1 polymer ?
#
loop_
_entity_poly.entity_id
_entity_poly.type
_entity_poly.pdbx_seq_one_letter_code
_entity_poly.pdbx_strand_id
1 'polypeptide(L)'
;MVSYEYVLAGVLVFLLGSIFFMIISSTLGGKKQFKVLELVKSDGFGNAKSLPEMEEEKSTDVVIVGARVAGAALAYTLAKEGRRVHVIERDSSEPDRIVGELLQPGGYLKLIELGLEYSANESIDAQKVFGYALYKDGKDITLSYPLESYRSDVRGREEFPQWAFHSKNA
;
A
#
# COMPACT_ATOMS: atom_id res chain seq x y z
N MET A 1 -33.98 -6.56 37.41
CA MET A 1 -33.76 -5.21 36.85
C MET A 1 -32.27 -4.94 36.91
N VAL A 2 -31.57 -5.01 35.78
CA VAL A 2 -30.16 -4.60 35.73
C VAL A 2 -30.15 -3.08 35.88
N SER A 3 -29.48 -2.58 36.92
CA SER A 3 -29.51 -1.16 37.28
C SER A 3 -28.93 -0.33 36.15
N TYR A 4 -29.69 0.65 35.66
CA TYR A 4 -29.31 1.59 34.59
C TYR A 4 -27.94 2.25 34.85
N GLU A 5 -27.58 2.35 36.12
CA GLU A 5 -26.30 2.83 36.62
C GLU A 5 -25.09 2.04 36.06
N TYR A 6 -25.17 0.71 35.96
CA TYR A 6 -24.07 -0.11 35.42
C TYR A 6 -23.93 0.04 33.91
N VAL A 7 -25.04 0.20 33.20
CA VAL A 7 -25.05 0.44 31.76
C VAL A 7 -24.45 1.82 31.46
N LEU A 8 -24.85 2.84 32.22
CA LEU A 8 -24.34 4.19 32.09
C LEU A 8 -22.83 4.28 32.43
N ALA A 9 -22.40 3.58 33.49
CA ALA A 9 -20.99 3.49 33.86
C ALA A 9 -20.16 2.78 32.77
N GLY A 10 -20.68 1.70 32.18
CA GLY A 10 -20.03 0.99 31.09
C GLY A 10 -19.81 1.86 29.85
N VAL A 11 -20.83 2.65 29.47
CA VAL A 11 -20.72 3.60 28.35
C VAL A 11 -19.69 4.68 28.64
N LEU A 12 -19.67 5.22 29.86
CA LEU A 12 -18.70 6.27 30.24
C LEU A 12 -17.26 5.77 30.19
N VAL A 13 -17.00 4.56 30.70
CA VAL A 13 -15.66 3.94 30.66
C VAL A 13 -15.23 3.68 29.21
N PHE A 14 -16.14 3.22 28.35
CA PHE A 14 -15.85 2.98 26.94
C PHE A 14 -15.47 4.28 26.20
N LEU A 15 -16.20 5.37 26.45
CA LEU A 15 -15.93 6.69 25.84
C LEU A 15 -14.60 7.28 26.32
N LEU A 16 -14.30 7.18 27.62
CA LEU A 16 -13.03 7.67 28.16
C LEU A 16 -11.84 6.82 27.66
N GLY A 17 -12.02 5.50 27.58
CA GLY A 17 -11.03 4.58 27.03
C GLY A 17 -10.73 4.83 25.55
N SER A 18 -11.75 5.13 24.74
CA SER A 18 -11.55 5.42 23.31
C SER A 18 -10.82 6.74 23.08
N ILE A 19 -11.11 7.77 23.89
CA ILE A 19 -10.42 9.06 23.82
C ILE A 19 -8.95 8.89 24.22
N PHE A 20 -8.67 8.14 25.29
CA PHE A 20 -7.30 7.85 25.72
C PHE A 20 -6.51 7.07 24.67
N PHE A 21 -7.12 6.04 24.08
CA PHE A 21 -6.53 5.28 22.96
C PHE A 21 -6.25 6.17 21.75
N MET A 22 -7.18 7.07 21.40
CA MET A 22 -7.01 8.01 20.29
C MET A 22 -5.82 8.96 20.53
N ILE A 23 -5.64 9.46 21.76
CA ILE A 23 -4.51 10.32 22.14
C ILE A 23 -3.17 9.56 22.07
N ILE A 24 -3.12 8.30 22.53
CA ILE A 24 -1.92 7.48 22.39
C ILE A 24 -1.62 7.25 20.90
N SER A 25 -2.63 6.86 20.11
CA SER A 25 -2.45 6.59 18.69
C SER A 25 -2.03 7.83 17.88
N SER A 26 -2.49 9.02 18.28
CA SER A 26 -2.12 10.28 17.62
C SER A 26 -0.76 10.82 18.06
N THR A 27 -0.30 10.50 19.28
CA THR A 27 1.01 10.94 19.79
C THR A 27 2.17 10.05 19.32
N LEU A 28 1.94 8.78 19.00
CA LEU A 28 2.94 7.90 18.37
C LEU A 28 3.14 8.18 16.86
N GLY A 29 2.22 8.90 16.21
CA GLY A 29 2.30 9.31 14.80
C GLY A 29 3.24 10.50 14.53
N GLY A 30 4.29 10.67 15.34
CA GLY A 30 5.25 11.77 15.20
C GLY A 30 5.99 11.72 13.87
N LYS A 31 5.66 12.64 12.96
CA LYS A 31 6.32 12.88 11.67
C LYS A 31 7.82 13.15 11.87
N LYS A 32 8.67 12.12 11.72
CA LYS A 32 10.10 12.33 11.49
C LYS A 32 10.30 12.65 10.02
N GLN A 33 10.60 13.92 9.73
CA GLN A 33 11.24 14.35 8.49
C GLN A 33 12.58 13.60 8.38
N PHE A 34 12.62 12.50 7.64
CA PHE A 34 13.85 11.75 7.40
C PHE A 34 14.45 12.22 6.08
N LYS A 35 15.66 12.78 6.17
CA LYS A 35 16.42 13.30 5.05
C LYS A 35 16.83 12.12 4.16
N VAL A 36 16.38 12.13 2.91
CA VAL A 36 16.73 11.14 1.88
C VAL A 36 18.24 11.13 1.71
N LEU A 37 18.91 10.05 2.15
CA LEU A 37 20.27 9.75 1.76
C LEU A 37 20.18 8.74 0.61
N GLU A 38 20.45 9.25 -0.58
CA GLU A 38 20.51 8.51 -1.82
C GLU A 38 21.58 7.42 -1.72
N LEU A 39 21.17 6.16 -1.75
CA LEU A 39 22.09 5.03 -1.90
C LEU A 39 21.41 3.93 -2.70
N VAL A 40 21.17 4.24 -3.97
CA VAL A 40 21.04 3.21 -5.00
C VAL A 40 22.45 2.69 -5.28
N LYS A 41 22.72 1.47 -4.83
CA LYS A 41 23.64 0.56 -5.51
C LYS A 41 22.94 -0.79 -5.65
N SER A 42 22.33 -0.96 -6.81
CA SER A 42 22.36 -2.23 -7.54
C SER A 42 23.81 -2.72 -7.53
N ASP A 43 24.04 -3.96 -7.12
CA ASP A 43 24.89 -4.91 -7.85
C ASP A 43 24.88 -6.29 -7.17
N GLY A 44 24.59 -7.32 -7.96
CA GLY A 44 25.43 -8.52 -7.99
C GLY A 44 25.12 -9.66 -7.02
N PHE A 45 24.52 -10.71 -7.56
CA PHE A 45 24.70 -12.09 -7.10
C PHE A 45 26.21 -12.43 -7.07
N GLY A 46 26.79 -12.72 -5.91
CA GLY A 46 28.22 -13.00 -5.79
C GLY A 46 28.71 -13.40 -4.41
N ASN A 47 28.71 -14.72 -4.16
CA ASN A 47 29.49 -15.51 -3.20
C ASN A 47 30.37 -14.75 -2.15
N ALA A 48 29.90 -14.66 -0.91
CA ALA A 48 30.72 -14.27 0.25
C ALA A 48 30.98 -15.48 1.16
N LYS A 49 32.27 -15.72 1.39
CA LYS A 49 32.85 -16.80 2.19
C LYS A 49 32.30 -16.81 3.62
N SER A 50 31.92 -18.00 4.09
CA SER A 50 31.48 -18.26 5.46
C SER A 50 32.61 -18.09 6.47
N LEU A 51 32.44 -17.18 7.44
CA LEU A 51 33.06 -17.25 8.76
C LEU A 51 31.98 -17.71 9.75
N PRO A 52 32.29 -18.58 10.73
CA PRO A 52 31.32 -19.04 11.70
C PRO A 52 31.17 -17.95 12.76
N GLU A 53 30.31 -16.98 12.49
CA GLU A 53 29.82 -16.07 13.52
C GLU A 53 28.68 -16.81 14.23
N MET A 54 28.82 -16.98 15.54
CA MET A 54 27.80 -17.60 16.38
C MET A 54 26.46 -16.93 16.07
N GLU A 55 25.49 -17.70 15.56
CA GLU A 55 24.17 -17.22 15.23
C GLU A 55 23.47 -16.80 16.54
N GLU A 56 23.60 -15.52 16.92
CA GLU A 56 22.54 -14.89 17.69
C GLU A 56 21.27 -15.13 16.89
N GLU A 57 20.30 -15.87 17.46
CA GLU A 57 18.97 -16.01 16.87
C GLU A 57 18.52 -14.62 16.43
N LYS A 58 18.53 -14.37 15.11
CA LYS A 58 18.03 -13.13 14.53
C LYS A 58 16.53 -13.12 14.77
N SER A 59 16.15 -12.62 15.94
CA SER A 59 14.76 -12.55 16.40
C SER A 59 13.94 -11.85 15.33
N THR A 60 12.90 -12.50 14.82
CA THR A 60 11.99 -11.88 13.86
C THR A 60 10.89 -11.17 14.64
N ASP A 61 10.62 -9.91 14.32
CA ASP A 61 9.57 -9.15 15.00
C ASP A 61 8.19 -9.46 14.41
N VAL A 62 8.14 -9.64 13.09
CA VAL A 62 6.90 -9.86 12.33
C VAL A 62 7.12 -10.90 11.24
N VAL A 63 6.25 -11.90 11.18
CA VAL A 63 6.14 -12.83 10.05
C VAL A 63 4.92 -12.45 9.22
N ILE A 64 5.10 -12.24 7.92
CA ILE A 64 4.04 -11.97 6.95
C ILE A 64 3.91 -13.18 6.03
N VAL A 65 2.71 -13.75 5.97
CA VAL A 65 2.40 -14.86 5.06
C VAL A 65 1.66 -14.28 3.85
N GLY A 66 2.31 -14.36 2.69
CA GLY A 66 1.89 -13.78 1.41
C GLY A 66 2.64 -12.49 1.09
N ALA A 67 3.29 -12.43 -0.07
CA ALA A 67 4.05 -11.29 -0.60
C ALA A 67 3.33 -10.60 -1.78
N ARG A 68 2.00 -10.73 -1.84
CA ARG A 68 1.16 -10.00 -2.81
C ARG A 68 1.03 -8.53 -2.39
N VAL A 69 0.23 -7.74 -3.13
CA VAL A 69 0.05 -6.28 -2.93
C VAL A 69 0.04 -5.83 -1.46
N ALA A 70 -0.84 -6.39 -0.63
CA ALA A 70 -0.93 -6.01 0.78
C ALA A 70 0.29 -6.43 1.61
N GLY A 71 0.77 -7.66 1.42
CA GLY A 71 1.88 -8.21 2.20
C GLY A 71 3.22 -7.54 1.87
N ALA A 72 3.49 -7.29 0.59
CA ALA A 72 4.68 -6.56 0.14
C ALA A 72 4.69 -5.11 0.64
N ALA A 73 3.56 -4.41 0.53
CA ALA A 73 3.43 -3.04 1.03
C ALA A 73 3.63 -2.98 2.55
N LEU A 74 3.00 -3.88 3.30
CA LEU A 74 3.15 -3.97 4.75
C LEU A 74 4.59 -4.29 5.16
N ALA A 75 5.22 -5.27 4.48
CA ALA A 75 6.60 -5.65 4.73
C ALA A 75 7.54 -4.46 4.53
N TYR A 76 7.38 -3.74 3.43
CA TYR A 76 8.17 -2.54 3.13
C TYR A 76 8.01 -1.48 4.22
N THR A 77 6.77 -1.14 4.60
CA THR A 77 6.51 -0.12 5.62
C THR A 77 7.13 -0.50 6.97
N LEU A 78 6.91 -1.73 7.43
CA LEU A 78 7.46 -2.20 8.71
C LEU A 78 9.00 -2.27 8.69
N ALA A 79 9.59 -2.72 7.59
CA ALA A 79 11.05 -2.75 7.43
C ALA A 79 11.64 -1.34 7.45
N LYS A 80 10.98 -0.36 6.80
CA LYS A 80 11.36 1.05 6.81
C LYS A 80 11.29 1.67 8.22
N GLU A 81 10.40 1.17 9.07
CA GLU A 81 10.31 1.53 10.49
C GLU A 81 11.33 0.81 11.38
N GLY A 82 12.21 -0.02 10.81
CA GLY A 82 13.27 -0.73 11.52
C GLY A 82 12.84 -2.07 12.12
N ARG A 83 11.68 -2.61 11.73
CA ARG A 83 11.25 -3.96 12.16
C ARG A 83 11.98 -5.03 11.35
N ARG A 84 12.35 -6.12 12.01
CA ARG A 84 12.85 -7.33 11.35
C ARG A 84 11.65 -8.14 10.85
N VAL A 85 11.38 -8.03 9.56
CA VAL A 85 10.23 -8.66 8.90
C VAL A 85 10.69 -9.91 8.14
N HIS A 86 10.02 -11.03 8.37
CA HIS A 86 10.18 -12.24 7.58
C HIS A 86 8.94 -12.44 6.71
N VAL A 87 9.11 -12.60 5.40
CA VAL A 87 8.00 -12.78 4.46
C VAL A 87 8.06 -14.18 3.87
N ILE A 88 6.94 -14.90 3.92
CA ILE A 88 6.78 -16.23 3.34
C ILE A 88 5.76 -16.13 2.23
N GLU A 89 6.17 -16.38 0.99
CA GLU A 89 5.29 -16.48 -0.17
C GLU A 89 5.39 -17.89 -0.75
N ARG A 90 4.29 -18.39 -1.30
CA ARG A 90 4.23 -19.74 -1.88
C ARG A 90 5.07 -19.80 -3.16
N ASP A 91 4.97 -18.76 -3.98
CA ASP A 91 5.64 -18.66 -5.27
C ASP A 91 6.14 -17.24 -5.52
N SER A 92 7.46 -17.10 -5.71
CA SER A 92 8.12 -15.82 -5.96
C SER A 92 8.28 -15.50 -7.45
N SER A 93 7.76 -16.35 -8.35
CA SER A 93 7.72 -16.02 -9.77
C SER A 93 6.77 -14.86 -10.03
N GLU A 94 6.98 -14.16 -11.14
CA GLU A 94 6.01 -13.21 -11.64
C GLU A 94 4.66 -13.93 -11.85
N PRO A 95 3.55 -13.44 -11.29
CA PRO A 95 2.29 -14.15 -11.39
C PRO A 95 1.54 -13.87 -12.69
N ASP A 96 1.22 -14.91 -13.43
CA ASP A 96 0.35 -14.82 -14.62
C ASP A 96 -1.14 -14.85 -14.21
N ARG A 97 -1.74 -13.67 -14.03
CA ARG A 97 -3.16 -13.48 -13.68
C ARG A 97 -3.65 -12.09 -14.05
N ILE A 98 -4.97 -11.93 -14.19
CA ILE A 98 -5.65 -10.68 -14.59
C ILE A 98 -6.22 -9.88 -13.41
N VAL A 99 -5.67 -10.03 -12.21
CA VAL A 99 -6.27 -9.51 -10.97
C VAL A 99 -5.36 -8.45 -10.38
N GLY A 100 -5.94 -7.26 -10.18
CA GLY A 100 -5.25 -6.12 -9.58
C GLY A 100 -4.74 -5.10 -10.60
N GLU A 101 -5.12 -5.23 -11.87
CA GLU A 101 -4.62 -4.39 -12.96
C GLU A 101 -4.98 -2.91 -12.79
N LEU A 102 -6.12 -2.58 -12.17
CA LEU A 102 -6.59 -1.20 -11.99
C LEU A 102 -6.42 -0.72 -10.54
N LEU A 103 -5.44 0.15 -10.32
CA LEU A 103 -5.23 0.89 -9.08
C LEU A 103 -6.05 2.19 -9.08
N GLN A 104 -6.96 2.31 -8.12
CA GLN A 104 -7.77 3.52 -7.94
C GLN A 104 -6.92 4.73 -7.50
N PRO A 105 -7.35 5.98 -7.79
CA PRO A 105 -6.61 7.18 -7.37
C PRO A 105 -6.30 7.22 -5.86
N GLY A 106 -7.24 6.78 -5.02
CA GLY A 106 -7.04 6.71 -3.57
C GLY A 106 -5.96 5.71 -3.15
N GLY A 107 -5.84 4.59 -3.85
CA GLY A 107 -4.76 3.62 -3.62
C GLY A 107 -3.40 4.18 -4.04
N TYR A 108 -3.36 4.85 -5.20
CA TYR A 108 -2.14 5.52 -5.67
C TYR A 108 -1.69 6.63 -4.72
N LEU A 109 -2.61 7.41 -4.14
CA LEU A 109 -2.30 8.37 -3.07
C LEU A 109 -1.63 7.70 -1.86
N LYS A 110 -2.08 6.51 -1.48
CA LYS A 110 -1.45 5.75 -0.39
C LYS A 110 -0.08 5.22 -0.76
N LEU A 111 0.16 4.82 -2.01
CA LEU A 111 1.52 4.47 -2.44
C LEU A 111 2.47 5.67 -2.35
N ILE A 112 2.04 6.88 -2.75
CA ILE A 112 2.84 8.11 -2.59
C ILE A 112 3.14 8.36 -1.10
N GLU A 113 2.15 8.22 -0.22
CA GLU A 113 2.34 8.43 1.22
C GLU A 113 3.36 7.46 1.83
N LEU A 114 3.43 6.23 1.31
CA LEU A 114 4.38 5.20 1.74
C LEU A 114 5.78 5.35 1.09
N GLY A 115 5.90 6.12 0.00
CA GLY A 115 7.11 6.22 -0.82
C GLY A 115 7.27 5.03 -1.78
N LEU A 116 6.16 4.48 -2.27
CA LEU A 116 6.07 3.33 -3.16
C LEU A 116 5.51 3.67 -4.55
N GLU A 117 5.34 4.95 -4.87
CA GLU A 117 4.75 5.41 -6.13
C GLU A 117 5.49 4.93 -7.39
N TYR A 118 6.80 4.67 -7.29
CA TYR A 118 7.61 4.11 -8.37
C TYR A 118 7.07 2.74 -8.86
N SER A 119 6.54 1.93 -7.93
CA SER A 119 5.99 0.60 -8.22
C SER A 119 4.72 0.60 -9.08
N ALA A 120 4.05 1.75 -9.21
CA ALA A 120 2.79 1.90 -9.94
C ALA A 120 2.88 2.89 -11.12
N ASN A 121 4.08 3.39 -11.43
CA ASN A 121 4.31 4.36 -12.52
C ASN A 121 5.32 3.83 -13.53
N GLU A 122 6.61 3.96 -13.19
CA GLU A 122 7.72 3.88 -14.15
C GLU A 122 8.21 2.44 -14.35
N SER A 123 7.85 1.53 -13.45
CA SER A 123 8.32 0.15 -13.45
C SER A 123 7.49 -0.81 -14.30
N ILE A 124 6.27 -0.43 -14.71
CA ILE A 124 5.28 -1.37 -15.30
C ILE A 124 4.51 -0.80 -16.52
N ASP A 125 5.01 0.27 -17.17
CA ASP A 125 4.33 0.94 -18.29
C ASP A 125 2.84 1.29 -17.98
N ALA A 126 2.58 1.70 -16.73
CA ALA A 126 1.22 1.96 -16.26
C ALA A 126 0.55 3.11 -17.02
N GLN A 127 -0.68 2.88 -17.46
CA GLN A 127 -1.51 3.90 -18.08
C GLN A 127 -2.26 4.72 -17.03
N LYS A 128 -2.46 6.02 -17.30
CA LYS A 128 -3.22 6.90 -16.40
C LYS A 128 -4.71 6.76 -16.67
N VAL A 129 -5.50 6.49 -15.64
CA VAL A 129 -6.96 6.36 -15.72
C VAL A 129 -7.64 7.59 -15.12
N PHE A 130 -8.48 8.26 -15.91
CA PHE A 130 -9.12 9.53 -15.56
C PHE A 130 -10.54 9.38 -15.01
N GLY A 131 -11.15 8.21 -15.19
CA GLY A 131 -12.53 7.94 -14.84
C GLY A 131 -13.04 6.72 -15.57
N TYR A 132 -14.36 6.62 -15.73
CA TYR A 132 -15.03 5.52 -16.40
C TYR A 132 -15.96 6.03 -17.50
N ALA A 133 -16.10 5.27 -18.57
CA ALA A 133 -17.20 5.41 -19.51
C ALA A 133 -18.23 4.31 -19.27
N LEU A 134 -19.51 4.66 -19.16
CA LEU A 134 -20.60 3.70 -19.01
C LEU A 134 -21.47 3.72 -20.25
N TYR A 135 -21.69 2.54 -20.83
CA TYR A 135 -22.51 2.34 -22.01
C TYR A 135 -23.71 1.47 -21.64
N LYS A 136 -24.93 1.94 -21.94
CA LYS A 136 -26.16 1.18 -21.69
C LYS A 136 -27.25 1.59 -22.67
N ASP A 137 -27.87 0.60 -23.33
CA ASP A 137 -29.03 0.80 -24.20
C ASP A 137 -28.81 1.89 -25.29
N GLY A 138 -27.61 1.91 -25.89
CA GLY A 138 -27.24 2.92 -26.90
C GLY A 138 -26.99 4.33 -26.35
N LYS A 139 -26.98 4.50 -25.03
CA LYS A 139 -26.60 5.74 -24.34
C LYS A 139 -25.23 5.58 -23.69
N ASP A 140 -24.49 6.66 -23.61
CA ASP A 140 -23.21 6.71 -22.92
C ASP A 140 -23.13 7.89 -21.94
N ILE A 141 -22.33 7.71 -20.89
CA ILE A 141 -21.93 8.78 -19.97
C ILE A 141 -20.48 8.55 -19.54
N THR A 142 -19.70 9.64 -19.49
CA THR A 142 -18.36 9.62 -18.92
C THR A 142 -18.40 10.17 -17.50
N LEU A 143 -17.85 9.41 -16.55
CA LEU A 143 -17.69 9.79 -15.15
C LEU A 143 -16.22 10.02 -14.85
N SER A 144 -15.82 11.28 -14.73
CA SER A 144 -14.47 11.64 -14.30
C SER A 144 -14.30 11.39 -12.79
N TYR A 145 -13.10 10.97 -12.38
CA TYR A 145 -12.76 10.98 -10.96
C TYR A 145 -12.75 12.42 -10.41
N PRO A 146 -13.26 12.66 -9.19
CA PRO A 146 -13.26 13.98 -8.57
C PRO A 146 -11.88 14.31 -7.99
N LEU A 147 -10.99 14.85 -8.82
CA LEU A 147 -9.56 15.00 -8.51
C LEU A 147 -9.09 16.46 -8.48
N GLU A 148 -10.00 17.42 -8.41
CA GLU A 148 -9.74 18.85 -8.50
C GLU A 148 -8.88 19.37 -7.35
N SER A 149 -8.97 18.74 -6.17
CA SER A 149 -8.22 19.09 -4.96
C SER A 149 -6.86 18.38 -4.83
N TYR A 150 -6.51 17.51 -5.78
CA TYR A 150 -5.29 16.71 -5.73
C TYR A 150 -4.27 17.16 -6.79
N ARG A 151 -3.01 16.76 -6.60
CA ARG A 151 -1.96 17.01 -7.60
C ARG A 151 -2.33 16.35 -8.95
N SER A 152 -1.85 16.93 -10.04
CA SER A 152 -2.16 16.48 -11.41
C SER A 152 -1.68 15.05 -11.71
N ASP A 153 -0.68 14.54 -10.99
CA ASP A 153 -0.17 13.18 -11.13
C ASP A 153 -1.03 12.11 -10.45
N VAL A 154 -1.93 12.52 -9.54
CA VAL A 154 -2.86 11.63 -8.84
C VAL A 154 -3.99 11.25 -9.79
N ARG A 155 -3.92 10.05 -10.35
CA ARG A 155 -4.93 9.45 -11.23
C ARG A 155 -4.96 7.95 -10.96
N GLY A 156 -5.94 7.24 -11.50
CA GLY A 156 -5.88 5.79 -11.51
C GLY A 156 -4.66 5.32 -12.30
N ARG A 157 -4.21 4.08 -12.04
CA ARG A 157 -3.17 3.40 -12.81
C ARG A 157 -3.70 2.08 -13.29
N GLU A 158 -3.43 1.76 -14.54
CA GLU A 158 -3.89 0.54 -15.15
C GLU A 158 -2.76 -0.13 -15.93
N GLU A 159 -2.57 -1.42 -15.69
CA GLU A 159 -1.64 -2.26 -16.42
C GLU A 159 -2.42 -3.06 -17.48
N PHE A 160 -2.66 -2.44 -18.63
CA PHE A 160 -3.10 -3.14 -19.83
C PHE A 160 -2.24 -2.68 -20.99
N PRO A 161 -1.89 -3.59 -21.91
CA PRO A 161 -1.07 -3.24 -23.04
C PRO A 161 -1.81 -2.23 -23.94
N GLN A 162 -1.10 -1.22 -24.46
CA GLN A 162 -1.68 -0.13 -25.25
C GLN A 162 -2.53 -0.59 -26.46
N TRP A 163 -2.29 -1.80 -26.98
CA TRP A 163 -3.11 -2.36 -28.06
C TRP A 163 -4.55 -2.68 -27.62
N ALA A 164 -4.80 -2.93 -26.33
CA ALA A 164 -6.13 -3.25 -25.80
C ALA A 164 -7.12 -2.07 -25.94
N PHE A 165 -6.60 -0.85 -26.03
CA PHE A 165 -7.40 0.38 -26.16
C PHE A 165 -7.47 0.94 -27.58
N HIS A 166 -7.02 0.19 -28.60
CA HIS A 166 -7.24 0.54 -30.01
C HIS A 166 -8.70 0.28 -30.44
N SER A 167 -9.65 0.93 -29.78
CA SER A 167 -11.01 1.11 -30.30
C SER A 167 -11.09 2.48 -30.96
N LYS A 168 -10.97 2.44 -32.28
CA LYS A 168 -11.31 3.42 -33.31
C LYS A 168 -11.96 4.73 -32.80
N ASN A 169 -11.26 5.84 -33.05
CA ASN A 169 -11.94 7.05 -33.51
C ASN A 169 -12.74 6.67 -34.78
N ALA A 170 -14.05 6.52 -34.63
CA ALA A 170 -15.02 6.43 -35.72
C ALA A 170 -16.25 7.27 -35.33
#